data_AF-A0A7X5WLE2-F1
#
_entry.id   AF-A0A7X5WLE2-F1
#
_cell.length_a   1.000
_cell.length_b   1.000
_cell.length_c   1.000
_cell.angle_alpha   90.00
_cell.angle_beta   90.00
_cell.angle_gamma   90.00
#
_symmetry.space_group_name_H-M   'P 1'
#
loop_
_entity.id
_entity.type
_entity.pdbx_description
1 polymer ?
#
loop_
_entity_poly.entity_id
_entity_poly.type
_entity_poly.pdbx_seq_one_letter_code
_entity_poly.pdbx_strand_id
1 'polypeptide(L)'
;MATEGDPWAVITDDPEGSSATVQGRGPVAVGAVFAVPHRQRVSVAVALVGDLPSRLPAPEQVAAGWRRVTADALTIDVPDPDLSEAWRRILPDLIVQAGADDRVAAAEAAPFLELAGLRREADRARAGLLGVVTLDSWPLRPASPAAVAATRVIDRVFVPTRDGLDVLPDVPESWRGGPVDVRNLVTPHGRLSFSVRWHGDRPALLWERTSGPDEVVIRCPGLDPGWSATERSGEMLLAAGV
;
A
#
# COMPACT_ATOMS: atom_id res chain seq x y z
N MET A 1 -5.35 -3.74 -38.03
CA MET A 1 -4.07 -4.45 -37.90
C MET A 1 -3.48 -4.04 -36.56
N ALA A 2 -3.23 -5.00 -35.67
CA ALA A 2 -2.69 -4.73 -34.34
C ALA A 2 -1.25 -4.22 -34.46
N THR A 3 -0.96 -3.06 -33.89
CA THR A 3 0.41 -2.59 -33.69
C THR A 3 0.83 -2.88 -32.26
N GLU A 4 1.69 -3.89 -32.14
CA GLU A 4 2.61 -4.05 -31.03
C GLU A 4 3.58 -2.87 -31.09
N GLY A 5 3.48 -1.93 -30.15
CA GLY A 5 4.28 -0.71 -30.18
C GLY A 5 3.91 0.27 -29.10
N ASP A 6 4.93 0.98 -28.61
CA ASP A 6 4.83 2.05 -27.64
C ASP A 6 3.77 3.09 -28.08
N PRO A 7 2.70 3.34 -27.31
CA PRO A 7 1.68 4.31 -27.66
C PRO A 7 2.25 5.72 -27.84
N TRP A 8 3.42 6.03 -27.25
CA TRP A 8 4.08 7.33 -27.41
C TRP A 8 4.55 7.60 -28.86
N ALA A 9 4.92 6.57 -29.62
CA ALA A 9 5.34 6.75 -31.01
C ALA A 9 4.18 7.25 -31.89
N VAL A 10 2.98 6.68 -31.69
CA VAL A 10 1.77 7.08 -32.43
C VAL A 10 1.33 8.51 -32.07
N ILE A 11 1.42 8.88 -30.79
CA ILE A 11 1.09 10.23 -30.30
C ILE A 11 2.07 11.28 -30.84
N THR A 12 3.34 10.91 -31.02
CA THR A 12 4.38 11.83 -31.51
C THR A 12 4.25 12.06 -33.02
N ASP A 13 3.83 11.05 -33.78
CA ASP A 13 3.70 11.12 -35.24
C ASP A 13 2.44 11.87 -35.70
N ASP A 14 1.35 11.90 -34.92
CA ASP A 14 0.13 12.66 -35.21
C ASP A 14 -0.49 13.33 -33.95
N PRO A 15 0.04 14.47 -33.50
CA PRO A 15 -0.40 15.14 -32.27
C PRO A 15 -1.78 15.81 -32.38
N GLU A 16 -2.36 15.93 -33.58
CA GLU A 16 -3.69 16.51 -33.82
C GLU A 16 -4.78 15.45 -34.07
N GLY A 17 -4.42 14.16 -34.02
CA GLY A 17 -5.32 13.04 -34.22
C GLY A 17 -6.55 13.11 -33.30
N SER A 18 -7.72 13.36 -33.89
CA SER A 18 -8.99 13.54 -33.17
C SER A 18 -9.56 12.25 -32.57
N SER A 19 -9.00 11.09 -32.93
CA SER A 19 -9.33 9.79 -32.36
C SER A 19 -8.21 8.78 -32.61
N ALA A 20 -7.86 8.01 -31.59
CA ALA A 20 -6.96 6.85 -31.69
C ALA A 20 -7.68 5.61 -31.14
N THR A 21 -7.58 4.48 -31.83
CA THR A 21 -8.05 3.18 -31.33
C THR A 21 -6.84 2.33 -30.98
N VAL A 22 -6.67 2.00 -29.69
CA VAL A 22 -5.59 1.13 -29.20
C VAL A 22 -6.20 -0.19 -28.73
N GLN A 23 -5.63 -1.31 -29.18
CA GLN A 23 -5.94 -2.65 -28.67
C GLN A 23 -4.67 -3.23 -28.04
N GLY A 24 -4.63 -3.31 -26.71
CA GLY A 24 -3.51 -3.91 -25.96
C GLY A 24 -3.94 -5.14 -25.17
N ARG A 25 -3.02 -6.11 -25.03
CA ARG A 25 -3.08 -7.15 -23.98
C ARG A 25 -1.97 -6.84 -22.97
N GLY A 26 -2.35 -6.22 -21.85
CA GLY A 26 -1.44 -5.84 -20.76
C GLY A 26 -2.19 -5.08 -19.64
N PRO A 27 -1.57 -4.88 -18.47
CA PRO A 27 -2.21 -4.25 -17.30
C PRO A 27 -2.56 -2.76 -17.50
N VAL A 28 -2.04 -2.12 -18.55
CA VAL A 28 -2.49 -0.81 -19.03
C VAL A 28 -3.09 -1.02 -20.42
N ALA A 29 -4.43 -0.95 -20.53
CA ALA A 29 -5.11 -1.17 -21.79
C ALA A 29 -5.13 0.09 -22.69
N VAL A 30 -5.10 1.30 -22.10
CA VAL A 30 -5.13 2.60 -22.82
C VAL A 30 -4.52 3.70 -21.93
N GLY A 31 -3.79 4.65 -22.53
CA GLY A 31 -3.41 5.93 -21.92
C GLY A 31 -3.87 7.10 -22.78
N ALA A 32 -4.33 8.20 -22.18
CA ALA A 32 -4.74 9.41 -22.88
C ALA A 32 -3.99 10.62 -22.32
N VAL A 33 -3.37 11.40 -23.21
CA VAL A 33 -2.56 12.57 -22.84
C VAL A 33 -3.25 13.80 -23.42
N PHE A 34 -3.54 14.78 -22.57
CA PHE A 34 -4.16 16.03 -22.96
C PHE A 34 -3.24 17.18 -22.58
N ALA A 35 -2.88 18.04 -23.54
CA ALA A 35 -2.27 19.32 -23.23
C ALA A 35 -3.34 20.26 -22.69
N VAL A 36 -3.36 20.50 -21.37
CA VAL A 36 -4.38 21.31 -20.71
C VAL A 36 -3.78 22.66 -20.29
N PRO A 37 -4.19 23.79 -20.87
CA PRO A 37 -3.95 25.11 -20.30
C PRO A 37 -4.49 25.16 -18.86
N HIS A 38 -3.85 25.95 -18.00
CA HIS A 38 -4.10 26.06 -16.55
C HIS A 38 -5.55 26.38 -16.09
N ARG A 39 -6.51 26.58 -17.01
CA ARG A 39 -7.93 26.82 -16.72
C ARG A 39 -8.91 25.96 -17.54
N GLN A 40 -8.42 25.07 -18.40
CA GLN A 40 -9.29 24.27 -19.27
C GLN A 40 -9.76 23.01 -18.54
N ARG A 41 -11.03 22.64 -18.71
CA ARG A 41 -11.61 21.42 -18.16
C ARG A 41 -11.61 20.36 -19.25
N VAL A 42 -11.01 19.21 -18.97
CA VAL A 42 -11.08 18.01 -19.82
C VAL A 42 -12.13 17.06 -19.24
N SER A 43 -13.03 16.57 -20.08
CA SER A 43 -13.99 15.53 -19.73
C SER A 43 -13.69 14.28 -20.57
N VAL A 44 -13.42 13.16 -19.92
CA VAL A 44 -13.19 11.86 -20.57
C VAL A 44 -14.41 10.99 -20.33
N ALA A 45 -14.99 10.43 -21.40
CA ALA A 45 -16.06 9.44 -21.31
C ALA A 45 -15.48 8.06 -21.62
N VAL A 46 -15.65 7.11 -20.69
CA VAL A 46 -15.25 5.71 -20.88
C VAL A 46 -16.50 4.87 -20.96
N ALA A 47 -16.65 4.10 -22.03
CA ALA A 47 -17.73 3.12 -22.13
C ALA A 47 -17.38 1.92 -21.25
N LEU A 48 -18.13 1.76 -20.15
CA LEU A 48 -18.01 0.61 -19.27
C LEU A 48 -19.01 -0.44 -19.72
N VAL A 49 -18.54 -1.68 -19.91
CA VAL A 49 -19.40 -2.84 -20.24
C VAL A 49 -19.60 -3.64 -18.96
N GLY A 50 -20.85 -3.77 -18.50
CA GLY A 50 -21.21 -4.49 -17.28
C GLY A 50 -22.41 -3.87 -16.56
N ASP A 51 -22.75 -4.41 -15.38
CA ASP A 51 -23.78 -3.84 -14.52
C ASP A 51 -23.30 -2.52 -13.92
N LEU A 52 -23.77 -1.42 -14.51
CA LEU A 52 -23.53 -0.08 -13.98
C LEU A 52 -24.62 0.31 -12.99
N PRO A 53 -24.28 1.03 -11.91
CA PRO A 53 -25.29 1.58 -11.03
C PRO A 53 -26.17 2.56 -11.83
N SER A 54 -27.48 2.46 -11.63
CA SER A 54 -28.50 3.29 -12.30
C SER A 54 -28.33 4.79 -12.04
N ARG A 55 -27.56 5.15 -11.01
CA ARG A 55 -27.12 6.52 -10.74
C ARG A 55 -25.62 6.52 -10.42
N LEU A 56 -24.86 7.23 -11.24
CA LEU A 56 -23.44 7.45 -10.96
C LEU A 56 -23.29 8.50 -9.84
N PRO A 57 -22.44 8.26 -8.83
CA PRO A 57 -22.11 9.27 -7.83
C PRO A 57 -21.34 10.43 -8.47
N ALA A 58 -21.50 11.64 -7.91
CA ALA A 58 -20.67 12.77 -8.31
C ALA A 58 -19.19 12.53 -7.92
N PRO A 59 -18.21 13.10 -8.65
CA PRO A 59 -16.79 12.91 -8.35
C PRO A 59 -16.42 13.21 -6.89
N GLU A 60 -17.04 14.23 -6.29
CA GLU A 60 -16.82 14.62 -4.90
C GLU A 60 -17.31 13.54 -3.93
N GLN A 61 -18.40 12.85 -4.26
CA GLN A 61 -18.92 11.74 -3.48
C GLN A 61 -18.01 10.51 -3.56
N VAL A 62 -17.45 10.24 -4.74
CA VAL A 62 -16.44 9.18 -4.92
C VAL A 62 -15.19 9.49 -4.09
N ALA A 63 -14.67 10.71 -4.20
CA ALA A 63 -13.50 11.16 -3.43
C ALA A 63 -13.76 11.16 -1.92
N ALA A 64 -14.96 11.54 -1.48
CA ALA A 64 -15.36 11.44 -0.07
C ALA A 64 -15.46 9.98 0.40
N GLY A 65 -15.98 9.09 -0.45
CA GLY A 65 -16.03 7.65 -0.20
C GLY A 65 -14.65 7.05 0.01
N TRP A 66 -13.71 7.33 -0.89
CA TRP A 66 -12.32 6.89 -0.77
C TRP A 66 -11.65 7.42 0.50
N ARG A 67 -11.75 8.73 0.76
CA ARG A 67 -11.22 9.33 2.00
C ARG A 67 -11.78 8.68 3.25
N ARG A 68 -13.07 8.32 3.25
CA ARG A 68 -13.70 7.62 4.36
C ARG A 68 -13.16 6.20 4.53
N VAL A 69 -13.02 5.46 3.42
CA VAL A 69 -12.51 4.08 3.45
C VAL A 69 -11.08 4.03 3.97
N THR A 70 -10.23 4.97 3.55
CA THR A 70 -8.81 4.98 3.90
C THR A 70 -8.46 5.87 5.10
N ALA A 71 -9.45 6.45 5.79
CA ALA A 71 -9.22 7.46 6.84
C ALA A 71 -8.30 6.97 7.96
N ASP A 72 -8.55 5.75 8.44
CA ASP A 72 -7.81 5.12 9.55
C ASP A 72 -6.90 3.99 9.07
N ALA A 73 -6.61 3.98 7.77
CA ALA A 73 -5.75 2.96 7.18
C ALA A 73 -4.29 3.14 7.62
N LEU A 74 -3.48 2.08 7.45
CA LEU A 74 -2.04 2.16 7.63
C LEU A 74 -1.45 3.28 6.76
N THR A 75 -0.65 4.14 7.40
CA THR A 75 0.13 5.17 6.71
C THR A 75 1.62 4.93 6.98
N ILE A 76 2.43 5.13 5.95
CA ILE A 76 3.88 4.97 6.00
C ILE A 76 4.47 6.22 5.37
N ASP A 77 5.20 6.99 6.17
CA ASP A 77 5.97 8.15 5.76
C ASP A 77 7.42 7.95 6.21
N VAL A 78 8.32 7.86 5.25
CA VAL A 78 9.74 7.61 5.45
C VAL A 78 10.55 8.60 4.61
N PRO A 79 11.85 8.78 4.87
CA PRO A 79 12.74 9.62 4.06
C PRO A 79 13.11 8.99 2.69
N ASP A 80 12.12 8.37 2.07
CA ASP A 80 12.14 7.85 0.71
C ASP A 80 10.77 8.20 0.10
N PRO A 81 10.69 9.30 -0.68
CA PRO A 81 9.43 9.77 -1.22
C PRO A 81 8.80 8.75 -2.17
N ASP A 82 9.62 7.96 -2.89
CA ASP A 82 9.14 6.94 -3.81
C ASP A 82 8.48 5.79 -3.04
N LEU A 83 9.05 5.35 -1.92
CA LEU A 83 8.45 4.32 -1.06
C LEU A 83 7.16 4.82 -0.39
N SER A 84 7.17 6.04 0.15
CA SER A 84 6.00 6.69 0.77
C SER A 84 4.87 6.91 -0.25
N GLU A 85 5.18 7.28 -1.50
CA GLU A 85 4.21 7.39 -2.58
C GLU A 85 3.73 6.02 -3.06
N ALA A 86 4.63 5.03 -3.16
CA ALA A 86 4.27 3.68 -3.56
C ALA A 86 3.19 3.10 -2.66
N TRP A 87 3.33 3.19 -1.33
CA TRP A 87 2.30 2.71 -0.40
C TRP A 87 0.94 3.39 -0.62
N ARG A 88 0.94 4.72 -0.75
CA ARG A 88 -0.27 5.52 -0.98
C ARG A 88 -0.99 5.15 -2.27
N ARG A 89 -0.24 4.71 -3.30
CA ARG A 89 -0.80 4.22 -4.57
C ARG A 89 -1.27 2.77 -4.50
N ILE A 90 -0.50 1.90 -3.83
CA ILE A 90 -0.79 0.47 -3.72
C ILE A 90 -2.07 0.19 -2.93
N LEU A 91 -2.37 0.99 -1.89
CA LEU A 91 -3.52 0.73 -1.03
C LEU A 91 -4.87 0.76 -1.79
N PRO A 92 -5.18 1.79 -2.62
CA PRO A 92 -6.33 1.74 -3.53
C PRO A 92 -6.33 0.54 -4.48
N ASP A 93 -5.18 0.17 -5.04
CA ASP A 93 -5.06 -0.97 -5.96
C ASP A 93 -5.42 -2.28 -5.25
N LEU A 94 -4.98 -2.47 -4.00
CA LEU A 94 -5.34 -3.63 -3.17
C LEU A 94 -6.85 -3.67 -2.88
N ILE A 95 -7.47 -2.52 -2.62
CA ILE A 95 -8.92 -2.43 -2.37
C ILE A 95 -9.71 -2.82 -3.62
N VAL A 96 -9.28 -2.36 -4.80
CA VAL A 96 -9.89 -2.73 -6.08
C VAL A 96 -9.65 -4.22 -6.36
N GLN A 97 -8.43 -4.71 -6.16
CA GLN A 97 -8.07 -6.13 -6.34
C GLN A 97 -8.92 -7.06 -5.46
N ALA A 98 -9.22 -6.67 -4.21
CA ALA A 98 -10.10 -7.43 -3.32
C ALA A 98 -11.55 -7.58 -3.82
N GLY A 99 -11.98 -6.73 -4.76
CA GLY A 99 -13.28 -6.82 -5.43
C GLY A 99 -13.23 -7.43 -6.83
N ALA A 100 -12.08 -7.90 -7.29
CA ALA A 100 -11.92 -8.47 -8.64
C ALA A 100 -12.49 -9.89 -8.74
N ASP A 101 -12.90 -10.28 -9.95
CA ASP A 101 -13.40 -11.63 -10.24
C ASP A 101 -12.30 -12.71 -10.13
N ASP A 102 -11.03 -12.32 -10.32
CA ASP A 102 -9.88 -13.19 -10.08
C ASP A 102 -9.73 -13.43 -8.57
N ARG A 103 -10.18 -14.61 -8.13
CA ARG A 103 -10.19 -15.02 -6.73
C ARG A 103 -8.80 -15.17 -6.13
N VAL A 104 -7.80 -15.55 -6.93
CA VAL A 104 -6.42 -15.69 -6.44
C VAL A 104 -5.82 -14.30 -6.24
N ALA A 105 -5.99 -13.40 -7.21
CA ALA A 105 -5.57 -12.01 -7.03
C ALA A 105 -6.31 -11.38 -5.84
N ALA A 106 -7.63 -11.50 -5.74
CA ALA A 106 -8.38 -10.96 -4.60
C ALA A 106 -7.82 -11.44 -3.25
N ALA A 107 -7.54 -12.73 -3.13
CA ALA A 107 -6.96 -13.35 -1.95
C ALA A 107 -5.59 -12.79 -1.53
N GLU A 108 -4.71 -12.56 -2.51
CA GLU A 108 -3.38 -12.01 -2.25
C GLU A 108 -3.43 -10.60 -1.63
N ALA A 109 -4.52 -9.86 -1.85
CA ALA A 109 -4.71 -8.54 -1.23
C ALA A 109 -5.07 -8.63 0.27
N ALA A 110 -5.67 -9.73 0.73
CA ALA A 110 -6.24 -9.84 2.07
C ALA A 110 -5.25 -9.58 3.21
N PRO A 111 -4.02 -10.14 3.22
CA PRO A 111 -3.06 -9.89 4.30
C PRO A 111 -2.70 -8.40 4.41
N PHE A 112 -2.50 -7.70 3.29
CA PHE A 112 -2.13 -6.29 3.29
C PHE A 112 -3.29 -5.39 3.71
N LEU A 113 -4.51 -5.73 3.30
CA LEU A 113 -5.72 -5.03 3.76
C LEU A 113 -5.97 -5.24 5.25
N GLU A 114 -5.65 -6.42 5.79
CA GLU A 114 -5.67 -6.66 7.23
C GLU A 114 -4.64 -5.78 7.95
N LEU A 115 -3.39 -5.76 7.48
CA LEU A 115 -2.33 -4.88 8.01
C LEU A 115 -2.72 -3.40 7.96
N ALA A 116 -3.43 -3.01 6.90
CA ALA A 116 -3.96 -1.67 6.73
C ALA A 116 -5.20 -1.36 7.59
N GLY A 117 -5.72 -2.33 8.35
CA GLY A 117 -6.92 -2.17 9.17
C GLY A 117 -8.23 -2.12 8.39
N LEU A 118 -8.21 -2.47 7.10
CA LEU A 118 -9.35 -2.52 6.19
C LEU A 118 -10.02 -3.90 6.24
N ARG A 119 -10.52 -4.27 7.43
CA ARG A 119 -11.03 -5.61 7.71
C ARG A 119 -12.16 -6.04 6.76
N ARG A 120 -13.06 -5.13 6.41
CA ARG A 120 -14.19 -5.45 5.51
C ARG A 120 -13.71 -5.81 4.11
N GLU A 121 -12.70 -5.09 3.61
CA GLU A 121 -12.07 -5.33 2.32
C GLU A 121 -11.25 -6.62 2.36
N ALA A 122 -10.53 -6.89 3.46
CA ALA A 122 -9.82 -8.14 3.67
C ALA A 122 -10.78 -9.36 3.72
N ASP A 123 -11.91 -9.24 4.40
CA ASP A 123 -12.92 -10.30 4.46
C ASP A 123 -13.58 -10.56 3.10
N ARG A 124 -13.82 -9.49 2.32
CA ARG A 124 -14.29 -9.60 0.94
C ARG A 124 -13.28 -10.35 0.06
N ALA A 125 -12.00 -10.00 0.15
CA ALA A 125 -10.92 -10.70 -0.54
C ALA A 125 -10.84 -12.19 -0.17
N ARG A 126 -11.00 -12.53 1.13
CA ARG A 126 -10.98 -13.93 1.61
C ARG A 126 -12.21 -14.73 1.17
N ALA A 127 -13.37 -14.11 1.04
CA ALA A 127 -14.59 -14.79 0.63
C ALA A 127 -14.44 -15.49 -0.73
N GLY A 128 -13.59 -14.98 -1.62
CA GLY A 128 -13.24 -15.61 -2.89
C GLY A 128 -12.46 -16.92 -2.77
N LEU A 129 -11.76 -17.17 -1.65
CA LEU A 129 -10.90 -18.35 -1.46
C LEU A 129 -11.62 -19.58 -0.93
N LEU A 130 -12.77 -19.39 -0.27
CA LEU A 130 -13.55 -20.48 0.30
C LEU A 130 -14.04 -21.39 -0.83
N GLY A 131 -13.27 -22.45 -1.11
CA GLY A 131 -13.53 -23.42 -2.18
C GLY A 131 -12.45 -23.54 -3.27
N VAL A 132 -11.35 -22.75 -3.22
CA VAL A 132 -10.31 -22.73 -4.27
C VAL A 132 -8.91 -23.14 -3.78
N VAL A 133 -8.59 -22.93 -2.50
CA VAL A 133 -7.24 -23.18 -1.96
C VAL A 133 -7.12 -24.60 -1.41
N THR A 134 -6.20 -25.38 -1.96
CA THR A 134 -5.68 -26.61 -1.34
C THR A 134 -4.57 -26.25 -0.34
N LEU A 135 -4.40 -27.04 0.72
CA LEU A 135 -3.34 -26.82 1.75
C LEU A 135 -1.93 -26.68 1.15
N ASP A 136 -1.70 -27.24 -0.04
CA ASP A 136 -0.42 -27.22 -0.76
C ASP A 136 -0.06 -25.83 -1.33
N SER A 137 -1.02 -24.91 -1.41
CA SER A 137 -0.85 -23.55 -1.95
C SER A 137 -0.48 -22.53 -0.87
N TRP A 138 -0.26 -22.99 0.37
CA TRP A 138 0.02 -22.15 1.54
C TRP A 138 1.51 -22.17 1.93
N PRO A 139 2.11 -21.01 2.25
CA PRO A 139 1.55 -19.67 2.14
C PRO A 139 1.47 -19.19 0.68
N LEU A 140 0.41 -18.45 0.34
CA LEU A 140 0.29 -17.79 -0.96
C LEU A 140 1.49 -16.85 -1.14
N ARG A 141 2.33 -17.13 -2.14
CA ARG A 141 3.34 -16.15 -2.57
C ARG A 141 2.65 -15.13 -3.45
N PRO A 142 2.71 -13.83 -3.13
CA PRO A 142 2.04 -12.82 -3.93
C PRO A 142 2.61 -12.82 -5.34
N ALA A 143 1.73 -12.98 -6.34
CA ALA A 143 2.06 -12.90 -7.75
C ALA A 143 1.47 -11.64 -8.41
N SER A 144 0.42 -11.05 -7.84
CA SER A 144 -0.14 -9.80 -8.35
C SER A 144 0.86 -8.65 -8.18
N PRO A 145 0.95 -7.72 -9.15
CA PRO A 145 1.84 -6.57 -9.03
C PRO A 145 1.62 -5.75 -7.76
N ALA A 146 0.37 -5.53 -7.35
CA ALA A 146 0.05 -4.76 -6.14
C ALA A 146 0.48 -5.49 -4.87
N ALA A 147 0.26 -6.80 -4.79
CA ALA A 147 0.66 -7.61 -3.64
C ALA A 147 2.20 -7.72 -3.53
N VAL A 148 2.90 -7.92 -4.65
CA VAL A 148 4.38 -7.91 -4.70
C VAL A 148 4.93 -6.56 -4.27
N ALA A 149 4.34 -5.46 -4.74
CA ALA A 149 4.77 -4.12 -4.35
C ALA A 149 4.49 -3.85 -2.86
N ALA A 150 3.33 -4.29 -2.35
CA ALA A 150 2.97 -4.17 -0.93
C ALA A 150 3.97 -4.92 -0.03
N THR A 151 4.37 -6.15 -0.38
CA THR A 151 5.40 -6.90 0.35
C THR A 151 6.68 -6.09 0.49
N ARG A 152 7.19 -5.50 -0.60
CA ARG A 152 8.44 -4.73 -0.58
C ARG A 152 8.38 -3.51 0.35
N VAL A 153 7.22 -2.85 0.42
CA VAL A 153 7.02 -1.70 1.32
C VAL A 153 6.91 -2.17 2.77
N ILE A 154 6.06 -3.17 3.04
CA ILE A 154 5.79 -3.65 4.40
C ILE A 154 7.04 -4.26 5.04
N ASP A 155 7.77 -5.10 4.32
CA ASP A 155 8.98 -5.76 4.82
C ASP A 155 10.08 -4.75 5.18
N ARG A 156 10.01 -3.52 4.65
CA ARG A 156 10.94 -2.43 5.00
C ARG A 156 10.64 -1.80 6.36
N VAL A 157 9.37 -1.78 6.76
CA VAL A 157 8.95 -1.09 7.99
C VAL A 157 8.70 -2.02 9.16
N PHE A 158 8.41 -3.30 8.89
CA PHE A 158 7.98 -4.23 9.91
C PHE A 158 8.15 -5.70 9.50
N VAL A 159 8.57 -6.53 10.45
CA VAL A 159 8.56 -7.99 10.35
C VAL A 159 7.94 -8.60 11.62
N PRO A 160 6.93 -9.49 11.50
CA PRO A 160 6.41 -10.23 12.64
C PRO A 160 7.43 -11.28 13.10
N THR A 161 7.61 -11.41 14.41
CA THR A 161 8.45 -12.43 15.03
C THR A 161 7.61 -13.35 15.90
N ARG A 162 8.21 -14.43 16.42
CA ARG A 162 7.50 -15.43 17.22
C ARG A 162 6.92 -14.84 18.51
N ASP A 163 7.62 -13.88 19.11
CA ASP A 163 7.31 -13.27 20.40
C ASP A 163 6.95 -11.78 20.32
N GLY A 164 6.90 -11.22 19.10
CA GLY A 164 6.41 -9.87 18.88
C GLY A 164 6.74 -9.32 17.51
N LEU A 165 7.39 -8.15 17.49
CA LEU A 165 7.40 -7.22 16.37
C LEU A 165 8.80 -6.60 16.21
N ASP A 166 9.40 -6.78 15.05
CA ASP A 166 10.58 -6.02 14.67
C ASP A 166 10.12 -4.85 13.80
N VAL A 167 10.18 -3.62 14.32
CA VAL A 167 9.98 -2.41 13.52
C VAL A 167 11.30 -1.99 12.91
N LEU A 168 11.27 -1.47 11.69
CA LEU A 168 12.47 -1.03 10.97
C LEU A 168 13.59 -2.10 11.02
N PRO A 169 13.32 -3.31 10.49
CA PRO A 169 14.27 -4.43 10.56
C PRO A 169 15.60 -4.12 9.89
N ASP A 170 15.58 -3.24 8.89
CA ASP A 170 16.72 -2.68 8.19
C ASP A 170 16.41 -1.20 7.88
N VAL A 171 17.38 -0.31 8.07
CA VAL A 171 17.24 1.13 7.80
C VAL A 171 18.29 1.57 6.78
N PRO A 172 17.88 1.95 5.56
CA PRO A 172 18.78 2.51 4.57
C PRO A 172 19.50 3.75 5.11
N GLU A 173 20.75 3.95 4.70
CA GLU A 173 21.53 5.13 5.10
C GLU A 173 20.83 6.45 4.74
N SER A 174 20.10 6.47 3.61
CA SER A 174 19.32 7.63 3.17
C SER A 174 18.19 8.02 4.12
N TRP A 175 17.78 7.13 5.04
CA TRP A 175 16.76 7.42 6.04
C TRP A 175 17.33 8.05 7.31
N ARG A 176 18.64 7.95 7.54
CA ARG A 176 19.25 8.51 8.75
C ARG A 176 19.11 10.03 8.76
N GLY A 177 18.71 10.57 9.91
CA GLY A 177 18.48 12.00 10.12
C GLY A 177 17.10 12.50 9.65
N GLY A 178 16.37 11.74 8.82
CA GLY A 178 15.04 12.11 8.32
C GLY A 178 13.93 11.39 9.07
N PRO A 179 12.77 12.01 9.35
CA PRO A 179 11.71 11.42 10.17
C PRO A 179 11.12 10.15 9.54
N VAL A 180 10.79 9.18 10.39
CA VAL A 180 9.98 8.00 10.02
C VAL A 180 8.69 8.05 10.82
N ASP A 181 7.56 7.84 10.19
CA ASP A 181 6.24 7.82 10.83
C ASP A 181 5.39 6.72 10.19
N VAL A 182 5.04 5.72 11.00
CA VAL A 182 4.16 4.61 10.61
C VAL A 182 2.98 4.60 11.56
N ARG A 183 1.76 4.77 11.03
CA ARG A 183 0.55 4.79 11.86
C ARG A 183 -0.41 3.69 11.48
N ASN A 184 -1.12 3.19 12.48
CA ASN A 184 -2.27 2.31 12.32
C ASN A 184 -1.96 0.93 11.75
N LEU A 185 -0.72 0.44 11.85
CA LEU A 185 -0.34 -0.92 11.45
C LEU A 185 -1.10 -1.94 12.31
N VAL A 186 -2.01 -2.70 11.71
CA VAL A 186 -2.74 -3.75 12.42
C VAL A 186 -1.97 -5.06 12.34
N THR A 187 -1.73 -5.68 13.49
CA THR A 187 -1.02 -6.95 13.59
C THR A 187 -1.85 -7.93 14.43
N PRO A 188 -1.50 -9.24 14.45
CA PRO A 188 -2.07 -10.17 15.43
C PRO A 188 -1.86 -9.72 16.90
N HIS A 189 -0.88 -8.85 17.14
CA HIS A 189 -0.53 -8.31 18.45
C HIS A 189 -1.24 -6.99 18.77
N GLY A 190 -2.22 -6.56 17.96
CA GLY A 190 -2.91 -5.28 18.09
C GLY A 190 -2.46 -4.26 17.06
N ARG A 191 -2.93 -3.03 17.21
CA ARG A 191 -2.62 -1.92 16.30
C ARG A 191 -1.42 -1.14 16.84
N LEU A 192 -0.35 -1.09 16.06
CA LEU A 192 0.89 -0.40 16.34
C LEU A 192 0.99 0.89 15.51
N SER A 193 1.45 1.95 16.15
CA SER A 193 1.99 3.14 15.51
C SER A 193 3.36 3.42 16.10
N PHE A 194 4.30 3.86 15.29
CA PHE A 194 5.62 4.27 15.77
C PHE A 194 6.18 5.40 14.92
N SER A 195 7.10 6.17 15.50
CA SER A 195 7.83 7.22 14.80
C SER A 195 9.28 7.23 15.24
N VAL A 196 10.17 7.61 14.33
CA VAL A 196 11.56 7.90 14.65
C VAL A 196 11.84 9.38 14.39
N ARG A 197 12.47 10.02 15.37
CA ARG A 197 12.96 11.40 15.29
C ARG A 197 14.44 11.41 15.63
N TRP A 198 15.22 12.32 15.05
CA TRP A 198 16.66 12.35 15.29
C TRP A 198 17.06 13.49 16.23
N HIS A 199 17.94 13.18 17.18
CA HIS A 199 18.58 14.12 18.09
C HIS A 199 20.10 14.08 17.85
N GLY A 200 20.56 14.85 16.86
CA GLY A 200 21.89 14.64 16.27
C GLY A 200 21.94 13.27 15.60
N ASP A 201 22.97 12.48 15.88
CA ASP A 201 23.16 11.16 15.28
C ASP A 201 22.34 10.05 15.97
N ARG A 202 21.62 10.38 17.06
CA ARG A 202 20.85 9.40 17.83
C ARG A 202 19.36 9.43 17.46
N PRO A 203 18.78 8.29 17.03
CA PRO A 203 17.35 8.19 16.79
C PRO A 203 16.58 8.00 18.11
N ALA A 204 15.48 8.71 18.27
CA ALA A 204 14.46 8.49 19.29
C ALA A 204 13.27 7.78 18.67
N LEU A 205 12.97 6.58 19.15
CA LEU A 205 11.82 5.78 18.77
C LEU A 205 10.67 6.04 19.74
N LEU A 206 9.53 6.45 19.20
CA LEU A 206 8.26 6.56 19.91
C LEU A 206 7.35 5.44 19.40
N TRP A 207 6.65 4.75 20.29
CA TRP A 207 5.71 3.71 19.89
C TRP A 207 4.45 3.74 20.73
N GLU A 208 3.36 3.28 20.14
CA GLU A 208 2.07 3.08 20.79
C GLU A 208 1.39 1.86 20.16
N ARG A 209 1.02 0.90 21.01
CA ARG A 209 0.29 -0.30 20.65
C ARG A 209 -1.02 -0.33 21.42
N THR A 210 -2.11 -0.44 20.67
CA THR A 210 -3.46 -0.54 21.21
C THR A 210 -4.01 -1.94 20.96
N SER A 211 -4.71 -2.51 21.95
CA SER A 211 -5.27 -3.88 21.94
C SER A 211 -4.23 -5.00 21.76
N GLY A 212 -4.68 -6.26 21.77
CA GLY A 212 -3.83 -7.45 21.70
C GLY A 212 -3.24 -7.90 23.04
N PRO A 213 -2.39 -8.95 23.04
CA PRO A 213 -1.75 -9.48 24.25
C PRO A 213 -0.81 -8.47 24.91
N ASP A 214 -0.53 -8.58 26.21
CA ASP A 214 0.43 -7.70 26.90
C ASP A 214 1.89 -8.09 26.63
N GLU A 215 2.18 -9.37 26.61
CA GLU A 215 3.52 -9.93 26.40
C GLU A 215 3.90 -9.91 24.91
N VAL A 216 4.24 -8.75 24.38
CA VAL A 216 4.67 -8.56 22.99
C VAL A 216 5.98 -7.78 23.01
N VAL A 217 7.05 -8.40 22.50
CA VAL A 217 8.35 -7.74 22.43
C VAL A 217 8.43 -6.88 21.16
N ILE A 218 8.72 -5.60 21.30
CA ILE A 218 9.01 -4.67 20.20
C ILE A 218 10.52 -4.49 20.13
N ARG A 219 11.09 -4.60 18.93
CA ARG A 219 12.52 -4.40 18.66
C ARG A 219 12.70 -3.45 17.48
N CYS A 220 13.89 -2.85 17.38
CA CYS A 220 14.23 -1.93 16.29
C CYS A 220 15.63 -2.23 15.74
N PRO A 221 15.87 -3.43 15.18
CA PRO A 221 17.23 -3.90 14.94
C PRO A 221 17.98 -3.11 13.85
N GLY A 222 17.28 -2.44 12.92
CA GLY A 222 17.91 -1.58 11.92
C GLY A 222 18.52 -0.29 12.49
N LEU A 223 18.12 0.12 13.71
CA LEU A 223 18.67 1.29 14.40
C LEU A 223 19.48 0.92 15.64
N ASP A 224 18.99 -0.01 16.46
CA ASP A 224 19.65 -0.49 17.67
C ASP A 224 19.32 -1.97 17.89
N PRO A 225 20.22 -2.89 17.48
CA PRO A 225 20.05 -4.34 17.65
C PRO A 225 19.95 -4.79 19.11
N GLY A 226 20.45 -4.00 20.06
CA GLY A 226 20.41 -4.32 21.48
C GLY A 226 19.15 -3.86 22.18
N TRP A 227 18.33 -3.03 21.52
CA TRP A 227 17.13 -2.46 22.12
C TRP A 227 15.91 -3.37 21.96
N SER A 228 15.10 -3.45 23.03
CA SER A 228 13.77 -4.04 23.01
C SER A 228 12.89 -3.46 24.11
N ALA A 229 11.58 -3.49 23.92
CA ALA A 229 10.57 -3.07 24.89
C ALA A 229 9.39 -4.05 24.92
N THR A 230 8.66 -4.11 26.04
CA THR A 230 7.39 -4.86 26.14
C THR A 230 6.21 -3.96 26.48
N GLU A 231 6.49 -2.72 26.87
CA GLU A 231 5.50 -1.70 27.17
C GLU A 231 4.66 -1.40 25.92
N ARG A 232 3.36 -1.21 26.13
CA ARG A 232 2.43 -0.86 25.03
C ARG A 232 2.76 0.49 24.41
N SER A 233 3.31 1.42 25.17
CA SER A 233 3.70 2.74 24.67
C SER A 233 4.95 3.23 25.35
N GLY A 234 5.75 4.01 24.64
CA GLY A 234 6.93 4.62 25.22
C GLY A 234 7.70 5.47 24.22
N GLU A 235 8.78 6.04 24.73
CA GLU A 235 9.78 6.77 23.98
C GLU A 235 11.15 6.32 24.45
N MET A 236 12.05 6.03 23.52
CA MET A 236 13.43 5.66 23.82
C MET A 236 14.38 6.36 22.88
N LEU A 237 15.42 7.00 23.43
CA LEU A 237 16.59 7.43 22.67
C LEU A 237 17.52 6.23 22.48
N LEU A 238 17.59 5.71 21.25
CA LEU A 238 18.36 4.54 20.89
C LEU A 238 19.87 4.85 20.84
N ALA A 239 20.69 3.81 20.81
CA ALA A 239 22.12 3.95 20.57
C ALA A 239 22.39 4.70 19.25
N ALA A 240 23.50 5.43 19.18
CA ALA A 240 23.98 5.95 17.90
C ALA A 240 24.34 4.73 17.02
N GLY A 241 23.80 4.70 15.80
CA GLY A 241 24.17 3.67 14.83
C GLY A 241 25.68 3.69 14.58
N VAL A 242 26.30 2.51 14.58
CA VAL A 242 27.71 2.31 14.22
C VAL A 242 27.89 2.47 12.70
#